data_AF-A0A932HHJ6-F1
#
_entry.id   AF-A0A932HHJ6-F1
#
_cell.length_a   1.000
_cell.length_b   1.000
_cell.length_c   1.000
_cell.angle_alpha   90.00
_cell.angle_beta   90.00
_cell.angle_gamma   90.00
#
_symmetry.space_group_name_H-M   'P 1'
#
loop_
_entity.id
_entity.type
_entity.pdbx_description
1 polymer ?
#
loop_
_entity_poly.entity_id
_entity_poly.type
_entity_poly.pdbx_seq_one_letter_code
_entity_poly.pdbx_strand_id
1 'polypeptide(L)'
;MPGRKRTLKPIPEFGSEAEEREFWETHDSSEYVDWSRARFVTFPNLKPSTETISLRLPAPLLADLKTLANKRDVPYQSLLKVFLAERVAAEWRRTGGAHPLSNKRLQPTKARRRRTSPTAKK
;
A
#
# COMPACT_ATOMS: atom_id res chain seq x y z
N MET A 1 1.69 -4.15 37.79
CA MET A 1 0.63 -3.29 38.36
C MET A 1 -0.68 -3.57 37.62
N PRO A 2 -1.76 -4.01 38.28
CA PRO A 2 -3.02 -4.25 37.58
C PRO A 2 -3.70 -2.92 37.22
N GLY A 3 -3.97 -2.70 35.93
CA GLY A 3 -4.59 -1.48 35.41
C GLY A 3 -6.07 -1.36 35.77
N ARG A 4 -6.53 -0.15 36.13
CA ARG A 4 -7.95 0.19 36.42
C ARG A 4 -8.85 -0.18 35.24
N LYS A 5 -9.93 -0.92 35.51
CA LYS A 5 -11.00 -1.16 34.54
C LYS A 5 -11.79 0.14 34.34
N ARG A 6 -11.75 0.69 33.11
CA ARG A 6 -12.60 1.82 32.70
C ARG A 6 -13.97 1.29 32.26
N THR A 7 -15.04 1.89 32.74
CA THR A 7 -16.41 1.59 32.30
C THR A 7 -16.70 2.39 31.03
N LEU A 8 -16.94 1.69 29.92
CA LEU A 8 -17.25 2.31 28.62
C LEU A 8 -18.71 2.76 28.58
N LYS A 9 -18.98 3.89 27.93
CA LYS A 9 -20.34 4.38 27.67
C LYS A 9 -21.00 3.54 26.55
N PRO A 10 -22.33 3.36 26.58
CA PRO A 10 -23.03 2.68 25.49
C PRO A 10 -22.87 3.47 24.18
N ILE A 11 -22.63 2.78 23.07
CA ILE A 11 -22.57 3.37 21.72
C ILE A 11 -24.00 3.74 21.32
N PRO A 12 -24.27 5.00 20.90
CA PRO A 12 -25.59 5.40 20.42
C PRO A 12 -25.99 4.64 19.14
N GLU A 13 -27.29 4.41 18.94
CA GLU A 13 -27.80 3.93 17.65
C GLU A 13 -27.94 5.11 16.69
N PHE A 14 -27.30 5.02 15.51
CA PHE A 14 -27.34 6.06 14.47
C PHE A 14 -28.26 5.63 13.33
N GLY A 15 -29.04 6.58 12.79
CA GLY A 15 -29.93 6.33 11.65
C GLY A 15 -29.23 6.43 10.30
N SER A 16 -28.08 7.10 10.25
CA SER A 16 -27.29 7.27 9.02
C SER A 16 -25.78 7.37 9.29
N GLU A 17 -24.97 7.04 8.28
CA GLU A 17 -23.50 7.15 8.33
C GLU A 17 -23.03 8.61 8.54
N ALA A 18 -23.80 9.59 8.06
CA ALA A 18 -23.48 11.00 8.21
C ALA A 18 -23.58 11.46 9.68
N GLU A 19 -24.65 11.06 10.38
CA GLU A 19 -24.85 11.32 11.81
C GLU A 19 -23.79 10.64 12.66
N GLU A 20 -23.42 9.40 12.29
CA GLU A 20 -22.34 8.67 12.95
C GLU A 20 -21.00 9.41 12.82
N ARG A 21 -20.66 9.91 11.62
CA ARG A 21 -19.43 10.69 11.40
C ARG A 21 -19.41 11.95 12.25
N GLU A 22 -20.48 12.74 12.25
CA GLU A 22 -20.56 14.00 13.00
C GLU A 22 -20.45 13.76 14.52
N PHE A 23 -21.04 12.66 15.01
CA PHE A 23 -20.88 12.24 16.39
C PHE A 23 -19.42 11.87 16.73
N TRP A 24 -18.75 11.07 15.88
CA TRP A 24 -17.36 10.67 16.12
C TRP A 24 -16.34 11.79 15.91
N GLU A 25 -16.64 12.80 15.10
CA GLU A 25 -15.79 14.00 14.95
C GLU A 25 -15.85 14.89 16.19
N THR A 26 -16.97 14.88 16.92
CA THR A 26 -17.21 15.74 18.08
C THR A 26 -16.94 15.07 19.43
N HIS A 27 -16.96 13.74 19.50
CA HIS A 27 -16.83 12.99 20.75
C HIS A 27 -15.53 12.16 20.83
N ASP A 28 -14.94 12.06 22.02
CA ASP A 28 -13.73 11.25 22.25
C ASP A 28 -14.07 9.75 22.21
N SER A 29 -13.65 9.10 21.12
CA SER A 29 -13.79 7.65 20.87
C SER A 29 -13.20 6.75 21.96
N SER A 30 -12.32 7.26 22.82
CA SER A 30 -11.71 6.50 23.92
C SER A 30 -12.69 6.16 25.06
N GLU A 31 -13.84 6.85 25.14
CA GLU A 31 -14.88 6.62 26.14
C GLU A 31 -15.90 5.55 25.73
N TYR A 32 -15.95 5.21 24.44
CA TYR A 32 -16.96 4.32 23.84
C TYR A 32 -16.36 3.01 23.32
N VAL A 33 -15.09 3.01 22.92
CA VAL A 33 -14.45 1.85 22.25
C VAL A 33 -13.33 1.25 23.10
N ASP A 34 -13.37 -0.08 23.29
CA ASP A 34 -12.29 -0.84 23.94
C ASP A 34 -11.12 -1.03 22.97
N TRP A 35 -10.24 -0.04 22.89
CA TRP A 35 -9.01 -0.09 22.08
C TRP A 35 -8.06 -1.23 22.47
N SER A 36 -8.19 -1.83 23.67
CA SER A 36 -7.38 -3.00 24.07
C SER A 36 -7.75 -4.28 23.31
N ARG A 37 -8.96 -4.31 22.72
CA ARG A 37 -9.45 -5.42 21.88
C ARG A 37 -9.27 -5.17 20.39
N ALA A 38 -8.74 -4.00 20.00
CA ALA A 38 -8.52 -3.67 18.61
C ALA A 38 -7.54 -4.66 17.97
N ARG A 39 -7.90 -5.20 16.80
CA ARG A 39 -7.06 -6.11 16.03
C ARG A 39 -6.60 -5.40 14.77
N PHE A 40 -5.33 -5.61 14.40
CA PHE A 40 -4.84 -5.21 13.09
C PHE A 40 -5.57 -6.03 12.02
N VAL A 41 -6.54 -5.40 11.35
CA VAL A 41 -7.22 -5.99 10.20
C VAL A 41 -6.49 -5.59 8.93
N THR A 42 -6.12 -6.58 8.13
CA THR A 42 -5.60 -6.35 6.78
C THR A 42 -6.78 -6.29 5.83
N PHE A 43 -7.03 -5.14 5.20
CA PHE A 43 -8.08 -5.01 4.18
C PHE A 43 -7.56 -5.56 2.84
N PRO A 44 -7.96 -6.78 2.42
CA PRO A 44 -7.39 -7.43 1.25
C PRO A 44 -8.03 -6.95 -0.07
N ASN A 45 -9.18 -6.25 0.01
CA ASN A 45 -10.04 -5.89 -1.11
C ASN A 45 -10.17 -4.38 -1.36
N LEU A 46 -9.37 -3.51 -0.71
CA LEU A 46 -9.31 -2.11 -1.13
C LEU A 46 -8.74 -2.06 -2.55
N LYS A 47 -9.48 -1.45 -3.49
CA LYS A 47 -8.98 -1.20 -4.84
C LYS A 47 -7.69 -0.38 -4.73
N PRO A 48 -6.53 -0.86 -5.19
CA PRO A 48 -5.38 0.01 -5.39
C PRO A 48 -5.78 0.96 -6.52
N SER A 49 -6.23 2.17 -6.18
CA SER A 49 -6.56 3.18 -7.17
C SER A 49 -5.26 3.56 -7.88
N THR A 50 -5.06 3.04 -9.09
CA THR A 50 -3.97 3.47 -9.96
C THR A 50 -4.45 4.69 -10.71
N GLU A 51 -3.96 5.85 -10.31
CA GLU A 51 -4.21 7.10 -11.01
C GLU A 51 -3.21 7.25 -12.17
N THR A 52 -3.71 7.59 -13.36
CA THR A 52 -2.86 7.85 -14.52
C THR A 52 -2.32 9.26 -14.42
N ILE A 53 -1.01 9.38 -14.19
CA ILE A 53 -0.32 10.67 -14.16
C ILE A 53 0.61 10.80 -15.37
N SER A 54 0.65 12.00 -15.94
CA SER A 54 1.62 12.36 -16.99
C SER A 54 2.84 13.03 -16.37
N LEU A 55 3.98 12.33 -16.38
CA LEU A 55 5.25 12.81 -15.82
C LEU A 55 6.28 13.07 -16.93
N ARG A 56 7.04 14.16 -16.81
CA ARG A 56 8.18 14.44 -17.70
C ARG A 56 9.47 13.92 -17.06
N LEU A 57 10.25 13.17 -17.83
CA LEU A 57 11.54 12.64 -17.41
C LEU A 57 12.63 13.07 -18.41
N PRO A 58 13.86 13.35 -17.96
CA PRO A 58 14.99 13.56 -18.86
C PRO A 58 15.21 12.33 -19.76
N ALA A 59 15.48 12.57 -21.04
CA ALA A 59 15.76 11.52 -22.02
C ALA A 59 16.86 10.52 -21.60
N PRO A 60 18.03 10.93 -21.06
CA PRO A 60 19.07 9.98 -20.67
C PRO A 60 18.60 9.05 -19.54
N LEU A 61 17.91 9.59 -18.54
CA LEU A 61 17.39 8.79 -17.42
C LEU A 61 16.39 7.72 -17.89
N LEU A 62 15.54 8.06 -18.87
CA LEU A 62 14.60 7.10 -19.45
C LEU A 62 15.34 5.97 -20.18
N ALA A 63 16.43 6.28 -20.86
CA ALA A 63 17.25 5.28 -21.56
C ALA A 63 17.93 4.32 -20.56
N ASP A 64 18.47 4.86 -19.46
CA ASP A 64 19.08 4.07 -18.39
C ASP A 64 18.05 3.15 -17.72
N LEU A 65 16.84 3.67 -17.42
CA LEU A 65 15.75 2.90 -16.84
C LEU A 65 15.33 1.74 -17.74
N LYS A 66 15.22 1.96 -19.06
CA LYS A 66 14.91 0.89 -20.03
C LYS A 66 16.01 -0.16 -20.06
N THR A 67 17.28 0.26 -20.04
CA THR A 67 18.43 -0.66 -20.02
C THR A 67 18.43 -1.52 -18.76
N LEU A 68 18.19 -0.91 -17.59
CA LEU A 68 18.10 -1.62 -16.31
C LEU A 68 16.91 -2.58 -16.25
N ALA A 69 15.77 -2.19 -16.83
CA ALA A 69 14.57 -3.01 -16.88
C ALA A 69 14.79 -4.26 -17.75
N ASN A 70 15.40 -4.09 -18.93
CA ASN A 70 15.76 -5.20 -19.81
C ASN A 70 16.74 -6.17 -19.14
N LYS A 71 17.75 -5.66 -18.42
CA LYS A 71 18.70 -6.50 -17.66
C LYS A 71 18.02 -7.34 -16.58
N ARG A 72 16.90 -6.87 -16.03
CA ARG A 72 16.13 -7.53 -14.97
C ARG A 72 14.93 -8.33 -15.52
N ASP A 73 14.78 -8.40 -16.84
CA ASP A 73 13.65 -9.04 -17.53
C ASP A 73 12.27 -8.54 -17.03
N VAL A 74 12.16 -7.23 -16.82
CA VAL A 74 10.91 -6.57 -16.40
C VAL A 74 10.58 -5.37 -17.29
N PRO A 75 9.29 -5.00 -17.46
CA PRO A 75 8.92 -3.76 -18.12
C PRO A 75 9.45 -2.54 -17.35
N TYR A 76 9.93 -1.52 -18.07
CA TYR A 76 10.49 -0.30 -17.44
C TYR A 76 9.48 0.43 -16.56
N GLN A 77 8.19 0.39 -16.91
CA GLN A 77 7.11 0.98 -16.11
C GLN A 77 6.94 0.24 -14.77
N SER A 78 7.07 -1.09 -14.77
CA SER A 78 7.03 -1.89 -13.55
C SER A 78 8.24 -1.56 -12.68
N LEU A 79 9.45 -1.51 -13.26
CA LEU A 79 10.67 -1.17 -12.54
C LEU A 79 10.59 0.23 -11.91
N LEU A 80 10.06 1.20 -12.65
CA LEU A 80 9.86 2.57 -12.17
C LEU A 80 8.96 2.61 -10.92
N LYS A 81 7.86 1.86 -10.92
CA LYS A 81 6.95 1.77 -9.76
C LYS A 81 7.66 1.21 -8.53
N VAL A 82 8.50 0.19 -8.70
CA VAL A 82 9.28 -0.39 -7.60
C VAL A 82 10.24 0.64 -7.01
N PHE A 83 11.03 1.30 -7.86
CA PHE A 83 12.02 2.29 -7.41
C PHE A 83 11.38 3.48 -6.70
N LEU A 84 10.27 4.00 -7.23
CA LEU A 84 9.54 5.09 -6.59
C LEU A 84 9.00 4.67 -5.22
N ALA A 85 8.39 3.48 -5.13
CA ALA A 85 7.88 2.98 -3.85
C ALA A 85 8.99 2.77 -2.81
N GLU A 86 10.13 2.20 -3.21
CA GLU A 86 11.29 2.00 -2.34
C GLU A 86 11.85 3.34 -1.84
N ARG A 87 11.98 4.34 -2.74
CA ARG A 87 12.51 5.65 -2.37
C ARG A 87 11.57 6.38 -1.42
N VAL A 88 10.26 6.38 -1.70
CA VAL A 88 9.24 6.97 -0.84
C VAL A 88 9.26 6.30 0.53
N ALA A 89 9.26 4.97 0.61
CA ALA A 89 9.38 4.24 1.87
C ALA A 89 10.64 4.60 2.67
N ALA A 90 11.77 4.80 1.98
CA ALA A 90 13.01 5.22 2.61
C ALA A 90 12.99 6.67 3.11
N GLU A 91 12.26 7.58 2.46
CA GLU A 91 12.05 8.95 2.95
C GLU A 91 11.16 8.97 4.19
N TRP A 92 10.03 8.25 4.18
CA TRP A 92 9.14 8.16 5.34
C TRP A 92 9.85 7.62 6.58
N ARG A 93 10.69 6.58 6.41
CA ARG A 93 11.54 6.06 7.50
C ARG A 93 12.55 7.08 8.02
N ARG A 94 13.09 7.94 7.16
CA ARG A 94 14.03 8.99 7.57
C ARG A 94 13.35 10.13 8.32
N THR A 95 12.14 10.50 7.92
CA THR A 95 11.37 11.60 8.54
C THR A 95 10.62 11.14 9.81
N GLY A 96 10.70 9.86 10.20
CA GLY A 96 10.04 9.34 11.41
C GLY A 96 8.52 9.16 11.29
N GLY A 97 7.95 9.37 10.10
CA GLY A 97 6.53 9.18 9.82
C GLY A 97 6.21 7.74 9.43
N ALA A 98 5.14 7.17 9.97
CA ALA A 98 4.64 5.86 9.56
C ALA A 98 4.20 5.91 8.08
N HIS A 99 4.74 5.04 7.23
CA HIS A 99 4.35 4.95 5.82
C HIS A 99 2.93 4.38 5.70
N PRO A 100 1.92 5.14 5.22
CA PRO A 100 0.52 4.71 5.27
C PRO A 100 0.20 3.54 4.32
N LEU A 101 1.03 3.29 3.30
CA LEU A 101 0.75 2.30 2.25
C LEU A 101 1.84 1.21 2.16
N SER A 102 1.85 0.23 3.07
CA SER A 102 2.76 -0.92 2.97
C SER A 102 2.33 -1.86 1.83
N ASN A 103 2.83 -1.60 0.63
CA ASN A 103 2.39 -2.29 -0.59
C ASN A 103 3.27 -3.51 -0.89
N LYS A 104 2.94 -4.66 -0.28
CA LYS A 104 3.67 -5.94 -0.39
C LYS A 104 3.68 -6.57 -1.80
N ARG A 105 3.06 -5.93 -2.81
CA ARG A 105 2.80 -6.48 -4.16
C ARG A 105 3.68 -5.94 -5.29
N LEU A 106 4.56 -4.97 -5.04
CA LEU A 106 5.47 -4.43 -6.06
C LEU A 106 6.72 -5.29 -6.30
N GLN A 107 6.68 -6.59 -5.98
CA GLN A 107 7.80 -7.47 -6.29
C GLN A 107 7.83 -7.80 -7.79
N PRO A 108 9.02 -7.81 -8.42
CA PRO A 108 9.16 -8.27 -9.80
C PRO A 108 8.68 -9.73 -9.88
N THR A 109 7.64 -9.97 -10.67
CA THR A 109 7.13 -11.33 -10.91
C THR A 109 8.24 -12.15 -11.55
N LYS A 110 8.67 -13.25 -10.91
CA LYS A 110 9.69 -14.16 -11.46
C LYS A 110 9.28 -14.58 -12.86
N ALA A 111 10.17 -14.33 -13.83
CA ALA A 111 9.99 -14.63 -15.24
C ALA A 111 9.53 -16.10 -15.43
N ARG A 112 8.38 -16.26 -16.09
CA ARG A 112 7.85 -17.56 -16.50
C ARG A 112 8.76 -18.10 -17.60
N ARG A 113 9.66 -19.00 -17.21
CA ARG A 113 10.60 -19.73 -18.07
C ARG A 113 9.82 -20.34 -19.25
N ARG A 114 9.96 -19.77 -20.45
CA ARG A 114 9.41 -20.34 -21.68
C ARG A 114 10.15 -21.65 -21.95
N ARG A 115 9.45 -22.79 -21.88
CA ARG A 115 9.93 -24.06 -22.42
C ARG A 115 9.90 -23.95 -23.94
N THR A 116 11.07 -23.88 -24.58
CA THR A 116 11.20 -24.07 -26.02
C THR A 116 11.11 -25.56 -26.32
N SER A 117 10.11 -25.98 -27.09
CA SER A 117 10.02 -27.31 -27.70
C SER A 117 11.02 -27.40 -28.86
N PRO A 118 11.77 -28.51 -29.03
CA PRO A 118 12.69 -28.65 -30.15
C PRO A 118 11.93 -29.00 -31.44
N THR A 119 12.33 -28.34 -32.51
CA THR A 119 11.89 -28.56 -33.89
C THR A 119 12.31 -29.94 -34.39
N ALA A 120 11.36 -30.75 -34.88
CA ALA A 120 11.63 -32.00 -35.58
C ALA A 120 11.62 -31.77 -37.10
N LYS A 121 12.75 -32.11 -37.72
CA LYS A 121 13.00 -32.18 -39.17
C LYS A 121 12.16 -33.28 -39.82
N LYS A 122 11.53 -33.00 -40.96
CA LYS A 122 11.42 -33.94 -42.08
C LYS A 122 11.23 -33.18 -43.39
#